data_AF-A0A960ESC8-F1
#
_entry.id   AF-A0A960ESC8-F1
#
_cell.length_a   1.000
_cell.length_b   1.000
_cell.length_c   1.000
_cell.angle_alpha   90.00
_cell.angle_beta   90.00
_cell.angle_gamma   90.00
#
_symmetry.space_group_name_H-M   'P 1'
#
loop_
_entity.id
_entity.type
_entity.pdbx_description
1 polymer ?
#
loop_
_entity_poly.entity_id
_entity_poly.type
_entity_poly.pdbx_seq_one_letter_code
_entity_poly.pdbx_strand_id
1 'polypeptide(L)'
;MFFLVVLLLVVAPLVELYVIIQVAHVIGGWNTIGLLLIMGMVGGWLLKQQGLSVLRRISESVQSGRSPDKHLVDGLLILIAGALMLAPGFVGDVIGFLLLIPPTRAIVRAPILKRFQEGRAGVFAGSTRGGRFVGTFRVGGSGVYDVSGRDAERPGDDRRLEP
;
A
#
# COMPACT_ATOMS: atom_id res chain seq x y z
N MET A 1 12.74 -9.14 14.04
CA MET A 1 11.63 -8.68 13.16
C MET A 1 10.31 -8.72 13.90
N PHE A 2 9.84 -9.89 14.36
CA PHE A 2 8.59 -10.03 15.12
C PHE A 2 8.52 -9.13 16.37
N PHE A 3 9.58 -9.13 17.20
CA PHE A 3 9.65 -8.31 18.41
C PHE A 3 9.48 -6.81 18.14
N LEU A 4 9.99 -6.32 17.01
CA LEU A 4 9.89 -4.91 16.62
C LEU A 4 8.44 -4.52 16.29
N VAL A 5 7.71 -5.42 15.61
CA VAL A 5 6.28 -5.21 15.29
C VAL A 5 5.43 -5.23 16.55
N VAL A 6 5.69 -6.18 17.46
CA VAL A 6 4.99 -6.25 18.75
C VAL A 6 5.27 -5.01 19.58
N LEU A 7 6.52 -4.55 19.64
CA LEU A 7 6.89 -3.32 20.34
C LEU A 7 6.16 -2.11 19.76
N LEU A 8 6.13 -1.95 18.43
CA LEU A 8 5.40 -0.87 17.79
C LEU A 8 3.91 -0.92 18.12
N LEU A 9 3.30 -2.11 18.05
CA LEU A 9 1.89 -2.32 18.33
C LEU A 9 1.51 -1.98 19.78
N VAL A 10 2.42 -2.15 20.73
CA VAL A 10 2.19 -1.82 22.15
C VAL A 10 2.51 -0.36 22.44
N VAL A 11 3.63 0.16 21.93
CA VAL A 11 4.10 1.52 22.22
C VAL A 11 3.24 2.57 21.52
N ALA A 12 2.84 2.34 20.27
CA ALA A 12 2.02 3.29 19.52
C ALA A 12 0.71 3.67 20.25
N PRO A 13 -0.17 2.72 20.66
CA PRO A 13 -1.40 3.07 21.38
C PRO A 13 -1.15 3.68 22.76
N LEU A 14 -0.04 3.34 23.43
CA LEU A 14 0.34 4.00 24.69
C LEU A 14 0.68 5.47 24.49
N VAL A 15 1.43 5.78 23.43
CA VAL A 15 1.74 7.17 23.05
C VAL A 15 0.46 7.93 22.69
N GLU A 16 -0.45 7.32 21.92
CA GLU A 16 -1.73 7.94 21.59
C GLU A 16 -2.55 8.25 22.83
N LEU A 17 -2.69 7.27 23.73
CA LEU A 17 -3.45 7.46 24.96
C LEU A 17 -2.86 8.58 25.81
N TYR A 18 -1.54 8.65 25.92
CA TYR A 18 -0.85 9.73 26.62
C TYR A 18 -1.18 11.10 26.00
N VAL A 19 -1.09 11.24 24.67
CA VAL A 19 -1.39 12.51 23.99
C VAL A 19 -2.85 12.89 24.12
N ILE A 20 -3.79 11.94 23.95
CA ILE A 20 -5.23 12.18 24.11
C ILE A 20 -5.52 12.69 25.53
N ILE A 21 -4.92 12.07 26.55
CA ILE A 21 -5.09 12.49 27.95
C ILE A 21 -4.55 13.92 28.14
N GLN A 22 -3.37 14.23 27.59
CA GLN A 22 -2.80 15.58 27.69
C GLN A 22 -3.70 16.64 27.03
N VAL A 23 -4.20 16.36 25.82
CA VAL A 23 -5.13 17.25 25.13
C VAL A 23 -6.43 17.40 25.94
N ALA A 24 -6.97 16.31 26.48
CA ALA A 24 -8.16 16.34 27.33
C ALA A 24 -7.99 17.20 28.59
N HIS A 25 -6.78 17.29 29.16
CA HIS A 25 -6.50 18.18 30.28
C HIS A 25 -6.44 19.66 29.86
N VAL A 26 -5.99 19.97 28.64
CA VAL A 26 -5.84 21.36 28.16
C VAL A 26 -7.16 21.94 27.65
N ILE A 27 -7.90 21.19 26.83
CA ILE A 27 -9.10 21.69 26.14
C ILE A 27 -10.41 21.07 26.66
N GLY A 28 -10.35 20.06 27.53
CA GLY A 28 -11.49 19.34 28.09
C GLY A 28 -11.82 18.06 27.33
N GLY A 29 -12.33 17.05 28.06
CA GLY A 29 -12.64 15.72 27.53
C GLY A 29 -13.68 15.73 26.40
N TRP A 30 -14.78 16.47 26.55
CA TRP A 30 -15.82 16.57 25.52
C TRP A 30 -15.31 17.20 24.22
N ASN A 31 -14.50 18.26 24.32
CA ASN A 31 -13.89 18.91 23.17
C ASN A 31 -12.90 17.98 22.47
N THR A 32 -12.15 17.19 23.24
CA THR A 32 -11.19 16.20 22.72
C THR A 32 -11.89 15.10 21.93
N ILE A 33 -13.01 14.59 22.43
CA ILE A 33 -13.85 13.61 21.72
C ILE A 33 -14.38 14.23 20.42
N GLY A 34 -14.88 15.46 20.47
CA GLY A 34 -15.34 16.18 19.27
C GLY A 34 -14.24 16.34 18.22
N LEU A 35 -13.02 16.69 18.65
CA LEU A 35 -11.85 16.79 17.78
C LEU A 35 -11.47 15.46 17.13
N LEU A 36 -11.43 14.38 17.91
CA LEU A 36 -11.16 13.02 17.38
C LEU A 36 -12.20 12.61 16.34
N LEU A 37 -13.49 12.89 16.57
CA LEU A 37 -14.55 12.61 15.61
C LEU A 37 -14.40 13.42 14.32
N ILE A 38 -14.11 14.73 14.44
CA ILE A 38 -13.89 15.60 13.28
C ILE A 38 -12.68 15.13 12.48
N MET A 39 -11.57 14.83 13.14
CA MET A 39 -10.34 14.33 12.51
C MET A 39 -10.60 13.00 11.77
N GLY A 40 -11.28 12.05 12.42
CA GLY A 40 -11.67 10.79 11.81
C GLY A 40 -12.61 10.96 10.61
N MET A 41 -13.59 11.87 10.69
CA MET A 41 -14.48 12.19 9.56
C MET A 41 -13.72 12.79 8.38
N VAL A 42 -12.86 13.78 8.63
CA VAL A 42 -12.04 14.43 7.60
C VAL A 42 -11.09 13.41 6.96
N GLY A 43 -10.44 12.59 7.79
CA GLY A 43 -9.58 11.48 7.35
C GLY A 43 -10.28 10.48 6.46
N GLY A 44 -11.40 9.93 6.93
CA GLY A 44 -12.21 8.98 6.19
C GLY A 44 -12.76 9.56 4.88
N TRP A 45 -13.17 10.83 4.88
CA TRP A 45 -13.62 11.51 3.67
C TRP A 45 -12.49 11.67 2.65
N LEU A 46 -11.31 12.11 3.11
CA LEU A 46 -10.15 12.30 2.24
C LEU A 46 -9.63 10.96 1.69
N LEU A 47 -9.64 9.92 2.51
CA LEU A 47 -9.31 8.55 2.12
C LEU A 47 -10.26 8.02 1.05
N LYS A 48 -11.58 8.23 1.22
CA LYS A 48 -12.59 7.84 0.23
C LYS A 48 -12.36 8.53 -1.11
N GLN A 49 -12.10 9.84 -1.11
CA GLN A 49 -11.87 10.58 -2.35
C GLN A 49 -10.59 10.14 -3.07
N GLN A 50 -9.47 10.06 -2.33
CA GLN A 50 -8.18 9.72 -2.93
C GLN A 50 -8.08 8.24 -3.31
N GLY A 51 -8.58 7.35 -2.48
CA GLY A 51 -8.60 5.91 -2.74
C GLY A 51 -9.38 5.57 -4.00
N LEU A 52 -10.55 6.18 -4.19
CA LEU A 52 -11.36 5.95 -5.39
C LEU A 52 -10.70 6.52 -6.64
N SER A 53 -10.03 7.68 -6.54
CA SER A 53 -9.28 8.27 -7.66
C SER A 53 -8.13 7.36 -8.10
N VAL A 54 -7.35 6.82 -7.16
CA VAL A 54 -6.25 5.89 -7.48
C VAL A 54 -6.78 4.60 -8.09
N LEU A 55 -7.87 4.05 -7.56
CA LEU A 55 -8.47 2.83 -8.10
C LEU A 55 -8.91 3.01 -9.56
N ARG A 56 -9.51 4.15 -9.89
CA ARG A 56 -9.87 4.49 -11.28
C ARG A 56 -8.65 4.53 -12.19
N ARG A 57 -7.57 5.19 -11.76
CA ARG A 57 -6.31 5.26 -12.54
C ARG A 57 -5.65 3.90 -12.74
N ILE A 58 -5.73 3.01 -11.74
CA ILE A 58 -5.27 1.62 -11.87
C ILE A 58 -6.11 0.90 -12.92
N SER A 59 -7.44 0.96 -12.81
CA SER A 59 -8.36 0.34 -13.78
C SER A 59 -8.15 0.85 -15.21
N GLU A 60 -7.97 2.15 -15.41
CA GLU A 60 -7.67 2.77 -16.71
C GLU A 60 -6.32 2.31 -17.27
N SER A 61 -5.30 2.19 -16.42
CA SER A 61 -3.96 1.74 -16.84
C SER A 61 -3.99 0.28 -17.30
N VAL A 62 -4.74 -0.58 -16.60
CA VAL A 62 -4.93 -1.99 -16.98
C VAL A 62 -5.70 -2.11 -18.28
N GLN A 63 -6.79 -1.35 -18.45
CA GLN A 63 -7.59 -1.36 -19.69
C GLN A 63 -6.80 -0.84 -20.91
N SER A 64 -5.86 0.08 -20.70
CA SER A 64 -5.01 0.63 -21.76
C SER A 64 -3.75 -0.20 -22.05
N GLY A 65 -3.59 -1.37 -21.41
CA GLY A 65 -2.42 -2.24 -21.59
C GLY A 65 -1.11 -1.66 -21.06
N ARG A 66 -1.16 -0.65 -20.17
CA ARG A 66 0.00 0.00 -19.56
C ARG A 66 0.29 -0.57 -18.18
N SER A 67 1.56 -0.72 -17.82
CA SER A 67 1.99 -1.18 -16.49
C SER A 67 1.59 -0.19 -15.38
N PRO A 68 0.75 -0.57 -14.39
CA PRO A 68 0.21 0.33 -13.38
C PRO A 68 1.12 0.57 -12.16
N ASP A 69 2.42 0.21 -12.23
CA ASP A 69 3.36 0.15 -11.09
C ASP A 69 3.35 1.39 -10.19
N LYS A 70 3.24 2.57 -10.81
CA LYS A 70 3.24 3.87 -10.12
C LYS A 70 1.98 4.08 -9.27
N HIS A 71 0.82 3.70 -9.81
CA HIS A 71 -0.47 3.85 -9.14
C HIS A 71 -0.70 2.79 -8.07
N LEU A 72 -0.06 1.61 -8.17
CA LEU A 72 -0.09 0.57 -7.14
C LEU A 72 0.56 1.03 -5.84
N VAL A 73 1.73 1.67 -5.92
CA VAL A 73 2.42 2.23 -4.75
C VAL A 73 1.55 3.31 -4.09
N ASP A 74 0.93 4.16 -4.91
CA ASP A 74 -0.02 5.16 -4.44
C ASP A 74 -1.23 4.52 -3.74
N GLY A 75 -1.77 3.42 -4.26
CA GLY A 75 -2.86 2.69 -3.62
C GLY A 75 -2.44 2.10 -2.28
N LEU A 76 -1.24 1.51 -2.20
CA LEU A 76 -0.69 0.93 -0.98
C LEU A 76 -0.47 2.00 0.11
N LEU A 77 0.09 3.15 -0.24
CA LEU A 77 0.27 4.26 0.70
C LEU A 77 -1.08 4.78 1.25
N ILE A 78 -2.13 4.78 0.42
CA ILE A 78 -3.48 5.19 0.84
C ILE A 78 -4.04 4.16 1.83
N LEU A 79 -3.84 2.86 1.54
CA LEU A 79 -4.30 1.78 2.42
C LEU A 79 -3.60 1.82 3.77
N ILE A 80 -2.28 2.03 3.79
CA ILE A 80 -1.50 2.18 5.03
C ILE A 80 -1.96 3.42 5.81
N ALA A 81 -2.18 4.55 5.14
CA ALA A 81 -2.70 5.75 5.77
C ALA A 81 -4.09 5.52 6.40
N GLY A 82 -4.99 4.85 5.67
CA GLY A 82 -6.31 4.50 6.17
C GLY A 82 -6.29 3.51 7.34
N ALA A 83 -5.40 2.51 7.29
CA ALA A 83 -5.20 1.58 8.40
C ALA A 83 -4.65 2.28 9.65
N LEU A 84 -3.78 3.29 9.47
CA LEU A 84 -3.25 4.09 10.56
C LEU A 84 -4.31 5.01 11.17
N MET A 85 -5.20 5.59 10.36
CA MET A 85 -6.33 6.43 10.80
C MET A 85 -7.50 5.64 11.39
N LEU A 86 -7.51 4.30 11.28
CA LEU A 86 -8.59 3.47 11.83
C LEU A 86 -8.67 3.56 13.36
N ALA A 87 -7.51 3.72 14.00
CA ALA A 87 -7.41 4.03 15.41
C ALA A 87 -7.25 5.55 15.55
N PRO A 88 -8.34 6.31 15.83
CA PRO A 88 -8.25 7.75 15.95
C PRO A 88 -7.40 8.10 17.17
N GLY A 89 -6.20 8.58 16.89
CA GLY A 89 -5.21 9.02 17.86
C GLY A 89 -4.46 10.17 17.23
N PHE A 90 -4.38 11.31 17.92
CA PHE A 90 -3.88 12.56 17.36
C PHE A 90 -2.55 12.41 16.58
N VAL A 91 -1.64 11.54 17.04
CA VAL A 91 -0.34 11.35 16.38
C VAL A 91 -0.50 10.55 15.09
N GLY A 92 -1.24 9.45 15.12
CA GLY A 92 -1.57 8.59 14.00
C GLY A 92 -2.39 9.32 12.94
N ASP A 93 -3.29 10.20 13.34
CA ASP A 93 -4.06 11.05 12.43
C ASP A 93 -3.14 12.05 11.71
N VAL A 94 -2.21 12.71 12.41
CA VAL A 94 -1.23 13.60 11.78
C VAL A 94 -0.35 12.85 10.79
N ILE A 95 0.15 11.67 11.15
CA ILE A 95 0.97 10.84 10.27
C ILE A 95 0.14 10.36 9.07
N GLY A 96 -1.11 9.93 9.30
CA GLY A 96 -2.05 9.48 8.28
C GLY A 96 -2.37 10.59 7.28
N PHE A 97 -2.69 11.79 7.77
CA PHE A 97 -2.90 12.97 6.94
C PHE A 97 -1.65 13.36 6.15
N LEU A 98 -0.48 13.34 6.78
CA LEU A 98 0.78 13.65 6.11
C LEU A 98 1.04 12.68 4.95
N LEU A 99 0.72 11.40 5.12
CA LEU A 99 0.81 10.37 4.07
C LEU A 99 -0.25 10.51 2.96
N LEU A 100 -1.41 11.08 3.29
CA LEU A 100 -2.47 11.36 2.35
C LEU A 100 -2.20 12.60 1.49
N ILE A 101 -1.33 13.51 1.93
CA ILE A 101 -1.02 14.73 1.18
C ILE A 101 -0.12 14.40 -0.05
N PRO A 102 -0.55 14.74 -1.28
CA PRO A 102 0.16 14.39 -2.52
C PRO A 102 1.62 14.87 -2.64
N PRO A 103 2.05 16.07 -2.17
CA PRO A 103 3.47 16.44 -2.18
C PRO A 103 4.33 15.53 -1.29
N THR A 104 3.81 15.07 -0.14
CA THR A 104 4.52 14.12 0.72
C THR A 104 4.73 12.78 0.01
N ARG A 105 3.73 12.32 -0.75
CA ARG A 105 3.85 11.11 -1.58
C ARG A 105 4.95 11.21 -2.61
N ALA A 106 5.07 12.34 -3.29
CA ALA A 106 6.12 12.56 -4.29
C ALA A 106 7.52 12.47 -3.67
N ILE A 107 7.70 13.00 -2.45
CA ILE A 107 8.98 12.98 -1.72
C ILE A 107 9.32 11.57 -1.22
N VAL A 108 8.35 10.87 -0.63
CA VAL A 108 8.55 9.52 -0.09
C VAL A 108 8.70 8.46 -1.19
N ARG A 109 8.15 8.72 -2.39
CA ARG A 109 8.20 7.81 -3.53
C ARG A 109 9.60 7.65 -4.13
N ALA A 110 10.40 8.70 -4.19
CA ALA A 110 11.74 8.66 -4.79
C ALA A 110 12.68 7.62 -4.13
N PRO A 111 12.84 7.58 -2.78
CA PRO A 111 13.69 6.57 -2.14
C PRO A 111 13.08 5.17 -2.16
N ILE A 112 11.74 5.03 -2.13
CA ILE A 112 11.08 3.72 -2.20
C ILE A 112 11.28 3.11 -3.58
N LEU A 113 11.01 3.85 -4.66
CA LEU A 113 11.15 3.33 -6.03
C LEU A 113 12.60 2.93 -6.33
N LYS A 114 13.56 3.71 -5.82
CA LYS A 114 14.99 3.41 -5.92
C LYS A 114 15.36 2.10 -5.20
N ARG A 115 14.85 1.88 -3.98
CA ARG A 115 15.06 0.63 -3.22
C ARG A 115 14.36 -0.58 -3.84
N PHE A 116 13.24 -0.38 -4.54
CA PHE A 116 12.53 -1.44 -5.26
C PHE A 116 13.27 -1.83 -6.56
N GLN A 117 13.89 -0.87 -7.25
CA GLN A 117 14.69 -1.11 -8.45
C GLN A 117 16.08 -1.71 -8.15
N GLU A 118 16.69 -1.37 -7.01
CA GLU A 118 18.04 -1.80 -6.64
C GLU A 118 18.12 -3.18 -5.96
N GLY A 119 17.01 -3.88 -5.75
CA GLY A 119 17.03 -5.32 -5.43
C GLY A 119 16.52 -5.69 -4.05
N ARG A 120 15.21 -5.89 -3.96
CA ARG A 120 14.59 -6.90 -3.08
C ARG A 120 13.20 -7.20 -3.62
N ALA A 121 13.09 -8.28 -4.40
CA ALA A 121 11.79 -8.89 -4.65
C ALA A 121 11.19 -9.28 -3.30
N GLY A 122 10.13 -8.58 -2.90
CA GLY A 122 9.36 -8.95 -1.71
C GLY A 122 8.58 -10.22 -2.01
N VAL A 123 8.92 -11.31 -1.32
CA VAL A 123 8.11 -12.52 -1.30
C VAL A 123 6.93 -12.24 -0.39
N PHE A 124 5.73 -12.13 -0.94
CA PHE A 124 4.50 -12.10 -0.14
C PHE A 124 3.96 -13.53 -0.05
N ALA A 125 4.06 -14.11 1.14
CA ALA A 125 3.41 -15.37 1.48
C ALA A 125 2.19 -15.06 2.36
N GLY A 126 0.99 -15.30 1.83
CA GLY A 126 -0.28 -15.16 2.54
C GLY A 126 -0.96 -16.52 2.65
N SER A 127 -1.49 -16.84 3.82
CA SER A 127 -2.28 -18.06 4.05
C SER A 127 -3.73 -17.67 4.24
N THR A 128 -4.59 -18.02 3.28
CA THR A 128 -6.06 -17.94 3.44
C THR A 128 -6.58 -19.32 3.83
N ARG A 129 -7.76 -19.39 4.45
CA ARG A 129 -8.40 -20.62 4.98
C ARG A 129 -8.64 -21.75 3.95
N GLY A 130 -8.27 -21.55 2.67
CA GLY A 130 -8.34 -22.53 1.59
C GLY A 130 -7.05 -22.67 0.76
N GLY A 131 -5.92 -22.09 1.17
CA GLY A 131 -4.66 -22.27 0.42
C GLY A 131 -3.53 -21.31 0.82
N ARG A 132 -2.29 -21.77 0.64
CA ARG A 132 -1.08 -20.94 0.73
C ARG A 132 -0.84 -20.29 -0.62
N PHE A 133 -0.90 -18.96 -0.67
CA PHE A 133 -0.47 -18.19 -1.82
C PHE A 133 0.93 -17.63 -1.55
N VAL A 134 1.91 -18.00 -2.37
CA VAL A 134 3.26 -17.43 -2.37
C VAL A 134 3.45 -16.73 -3.70
N GLY A 135 3.44 -15.39 -3.67
CA GLY A 135 3.69 -14.55 -4.84
C GLY A 135 4.98 -13.78 -4.68
N THR A 136 5.84 -13.79 -5.70
CA THR A 136 7.00 -12.91 -5.78
C THR A 136 6.65 -11.70 -6.64
N PHE A 137 6.57 -10.51 -6.04
CA PHE A 137 6.36 -9.30 -6.82
C PHE A 137 7.73 -8.79 -7.30
N ARG A 138 8.00 -8.94 -8.60
CA ARG A 138 9.22 -8.43 -9.25
C ARG A 138 8.83 -7.19 -10.05
N VAL A 139 9.01 -6.01 -9.46
CA VAL A 139 8.88 -4.73 -10.18
C VAL A 139 10.25 -4.39 -10.72
N GLY A 140 10.47 -4.75 -11.97
CA GLY A 140 11.77 -4.60 -12.62
C GLY A 140 11.92 -5.60 -13.74
N GLY A 141 11.38 -5.22 -14.90
CA GLY A 141 11.53 -5.96 -16.14
C GLY A 141 10.42 -5.52 -17.09
N SER A 142 10.82 -4.89 -18.19
CA SER A 142 10.03 -4.78 -19.43
C SER A 142 9.78 -6.16 -20.03
N GLY A 143 9.18 -7.06 -19.26
CA GLY A 143 8.73 -8.37 -19.71
C GLY A 143 7.29 -8.21 -20.16
N VAL A 144 7.09 -8.18 -21.47
CA VAL A 144 5.78 -8.48 -22.05
C VAL A 144 5.46 -9.91 -21.60
N TYR A 145 4.48 -10.07 -20.70
CA TYR A 145 3.94 -11.38 -20.38
C TYR A 145 2.84 -11.66 -21.40
N ASP A 146 3.16 -12.49 -22.38
CA ASP A 146 2.17 -13.04 -23.28
C ASP A 146 1.28 -14.02 -22.48
N VAL A 147 0.00 -13.66 -22.32
CA VAL A 147 -1.05 -14.51 -21.73
C VAL A 147 -1.88 -15.12 -22.85
N SER A 148 -1.29 -15.36 -24.01
CA SER A 148 -1.87 -16.24 -25.01
C SER A 148 -1.44 -17.66 -24.68
N GLY A 149 -2.34 -18.43 -24.07
CA GLY A 149 -2.17 -19.86 -23.82
C GLY A 149 -2.22 -20.67 -25.11
N ARG A 150 -1.29 -20.41 -26.03
CA ARG A 150 -1.10 -21.18 -27.26
C ARG A 150 0.38 -21.14 -27.65
N ASP A 151 0.82 -22.26 -28.21
CA ASP A 151 2.09 -22.44 -28.93
C ASP A 151 3.27 -22.95 -28.08
N ALA A 152 3.09 -24.18 -27.58
CA ALA A 152 4.18 -25.15 -27.52
C ALA A 152 4.20 -25.98 -28.81
N GLU A 153 4.21 -25.34 -29.98
CA GLU A 153 4.53 -26.00 -31.25
C GLU A 153 5.87 -25.44 -31.72
N ARG A 154 6.96 -26.16 -31.42
CA ARG A 154 8.28 -25.87 -31.98
C ARG A 154 8.28 -26.34 -33.43
N PRO A 155 8.46 -25.46 -34.43
CA PRO A 155 8.71 -25.89 -35.79
C PRO A 155 10.20 -26.12 -36.00
N GLY A 156 10.56 -27.34 -36.39
CA GLY A 156 11.73 -27.59 -37.23
C GLY A 156 12.99 -28.08 -36.53
N ASP A 157 13.04 -29.38 -36.24
CA ASP A 157 14.31 -30.12 -36.33
C ASP A 157 14.04 -31.56 -36.77
N ASP A 158 13.83 -31.77 -38.07
CA ASP A 158 13.94 -33.08 -38.72
C ASP A 158 14.64 -32.92 -40.08
N ARG A 159 15.88 -32.39 -40.03
CA ARG A 159 16.85 -32.61 -41.11
C ARG A 159 17.57 -33.94 -40.87
N ARG A 160 16.88 -35.03 -41.20
CA ARG A 160 17.33 -36.41 -41.46
C ARG A 160 16.02 -37.19 -41.43
N LEU A 161 15.53 -37.73 -42.53
CA LEU A 161 16.04 -38.91 -43.20
C LEU A 161 15.34 -38.95 -44.56
N GLU A 162 16.09 -39.08 -45.65
CA GLU A 162 15.75 -39.87 -46.86
C GLU A 162 17.03 -39.95 -47.72
N PRO A 163 17.18 -40.95 -48.60
CA PRO A 163 16.33 -42.12 -48.84
C PRO A 163 16.91 -43.45 -48.33
#